data_AF-A0A7Y6UBY6-F1
#
_entry.id   AF-A0A7Y6UBY6-F1
#
_cell.length_a   1.000
_cell.length_b   1.000
_cell.length_c   1.000
_cell.angle_alpha   90.00
_cell.angle_beta   90.00
_cell.angle_gamma   90.00
#
_symmetry.space_group_name_H-M   'P 1'
#
loop_
_entity.id
_entity.type
_entity.pdbx_description
1 polymer ?
#
loop_
_entity_poly.entity_id
_entity_poly.type
_entity_poly.pdbx_seq_one_letter_code
_entity_poly.pdbx_strand_id
1 'polypeptide(L)' 'MERTEIDIIRQMPIAVFLARLGHEPVRRSGNELWYIAPYRGERTPSFRVNVAKQ' A
#
# COMPACT_ATOMS: atom_id res chain seq x y z
N MET A 1 -6.58 5.22 -28.23
CA MET A 1 -6.02 6.24 -27.32
C MET A 1 -4.76 5.66 -26.72
N GLU A 2 -3.65 6.39 -26.77
CA GLU A 2 -2.43 5.99 -26.06
C GLU A 2 -2.72 5.91 -24.55
N ARG A 3 -2.15 4.90 -23.88
CA ARG A 3 -2.19 4.84 -22.42
C ARG A 3 -1.33 5.95 -21.87
N THR A 4 -1.85 6.72 -20.93
CA THR A 4 -1.09 7.74 -20.24
C THR A 4 -0.18 7.10 -19.19
N GLU A 5 0.85 7.83 -18.74
CA GLU A 5 1.70 7.38 -17.62
C GLU A 5 0.87 7.14 -16.35
N ILE A 6 -0.20 7.93 -16.15
CA ILE A 6 -1.13 7.76 -15.04
C ILE A 6 -1.82 6.39 -15.12
N ASP A 7 -2.23 5.96 -16.32
CA ASP A 7 -2.86 4.65 -16.50
C ASP A 7 -1.92 3.50 -16.15
N ILE A 8 -0.61 3.66 -16.42
CA ILE A 8 0.42 2.68 -16.07
C ILE A 8 0.62 2.65 -14.55
N ILE A 9 0.77 3.82 -13.92
CA ILE A 9 0.98 3.94 -12.47
C ILE A 9 -0.21 3.37 -11.69
N ARG A 10 -1.44 3.57 -12.18
CA ARG A 10 -2.67 3.07 -11.54
C ARG A 10 -2.74 1.54 -11.45
N GLN A 11 -2.00 0.83 -12.30
CA GLN A 11 -1.90 -0.64 -12.25
C GLN A 11 -0.98 -1.13 -11.12
N MET A 12 -0.16 -0.26 -10.54
CA MET A 12 0.75 -0.64 -9.45
C MET A 12 -0.05 -0.85 -8.16
N PRO A 13 0.01 -2.04 -7.54
CA PRO A 13 -0.61 -2.25 -6.24
C PRO A 13 0.01 -1.31 -5.20
N ILE A 14 -0.81 -0.70 -4.36
CA ILE A 14 -0.33 0.21 -3.31
C ILE A 14 0.69 -0.46 -2.38
N ALA A 15 0.57 -1.78 -2.14
CA ALA A 15 1.55 -2.54 -1.35
C ALA A 15 2.95 -2.55 -2.01
N VAL A 16 3.03 -2.64 -3.33
CA VAL A 16 4.29 -2.56 -4.08
C VAL A 16 4.90 -1.17 -3.96
N PHE A 17 4.06 -0.13 -4.06
CA PHE A 17 4.51 1.25 -3.86
C PHE A 17 5.10 1.46 -2.46
N LEU A 18 4.41 0.97 -1.42
CA LEU A 18 4.88 1.06 -0.03
C LEU A 18 6.20 0.32 0.20
N ALA A 19 6.34 -0.90 -0.34
CA ALA A 19 7.58 -1.66 -0.24
C ALA A 19 8.77 -0.93 -0.90
N ARG A 20 8.56 -0.25 -2.04
CA ARG A 20 9.59 0.60 -2.68
C ARG A 20 10.02 1.78 -1.83
N LEU A 21 9.17 2.25 -0.91
CA LEU A 21 9.49 3.28 0.07
C LEU A 21 10.12 2.70 1.36
N GLY A 22 10.28 1.38 1.45
CA GLY A 22 10.82 0.69 2.64
C GLY A 22 9.78 0.39 3.72
N HIS A 23 8.48 0.49 3.40
CA HIS A 23 7.40 0.17 4.32
C HIS A 23 6.87 -1.24 4.07
N GLU A 24 7.20 -2.15 4.99
CA GLU A 24 6.70 -3.52 4.98
C GLU A 24 5.48 -3.70 5.89
N PRO A 25 4.53 -4.59 5.56
CA PRO A 25 3.38 -4.84 6.40
C PRO A 25 3.81 -5.53 7.69
N VAL A 26 3.33 -5.03 8.82
CA VAL A 26 3.61 -5.58 10.16
C VAL A 26 2.62 -6.68 10.55
N ARG A 27 1.46 -6.74 9.89
CA ARG A 27 0.46 -7.81 10.09
C ARG A 27 -0.38 -8.01 8.83
N ARG A 28 -0.78 -9.26 8.59
CA ARG A 28 -1.76 -9.64 7.57
C ARG A 28 -2.98 -10.29 8.21
N SER A 29 -4.18 -9.93 7.74
CA SER A 29 -5.45 -10.53 8.16
C SER A 29 -6.39 -10.63 6.95
N GLY A 30 -6.59 -11.82 6.41
CA GLY A 30 -7.33 -12.01 5.15
C GLY A 30 -6.73 -11.18 4.01
N ASN A 31 -7.56 -10.29 3.43
CA ASN A 31 -7.17 -9.35 2.38
C ASN A 31 -6.60 -8.04 2.91
N GLU A 32 -6.35 -7.92 4.21
CA GLU A 32 -5.85 -6.70 4.83
C GLU A 32 -4.37 -6.82 5.17
N LEU A 33 -3.59 -5.86 4.70
CA LEU A 33 -2.23 -5.59 5.15
C LEU A 33 -2.27 -4.39 6.09
N TRP A 34 -1.63 -4.53 7.23
CA TRP A 34 -1.51 -3.48 8.25
C TRP A 34 -0.06 -3.00 8.28
N TYR A 35 0.11 -1.68 8.34
CA TYR A 35 1.39 -0.99 8.39
C TYR A 35 1.40 -0.03 9.58
N ILE A 36 2.58 0.30 10.10
CA ILE A 36 2.77 1.54 10.84
C ILE A 36 2.54 2.68 9.85
N ALA A 37 1.66 3.64 10.18
CA ALA A 37 1.32 4.70 9.24
C ALA A 37 2.58 5.52 8.89
N PRO A 38 3.03 5.55 7.61
CA PRO A 38 4.27 6.22 7.22
C PRO A 38 4.33 7.72 7.53
N TYR A 39 3.16 8.33 7.68
CA TYR A 39 2.95 9.75 7.94
C TYR A 39 2.65 10.07 9.41
N ARG A 40 2.79 9.10 10.32
CA ARG A 40 2.60 9.28 11.77
C ARG A 40 3.83 8.78 12.53
N GLY A 41 4.15 9.41 13.66
CA GLY A 41 5.19 8.95 14.59
C GLY A 41 4.69 7.88 15.58
N GLU A 42 3.78 7.01 15.17
CA GLU A 42 3.14 6.02 16.04
C GLU A 42 3.89 4.67 16.04
N ARG A 43 3.66 3.85 17.07
CA ARG A 43 4.22 2.48 17.18
C ARG A 43 3.19 1.38 16.97
N THR A 44 1.91 1.74 16.92
CA THR A 44 0.80 0.82 16.69
C THR A 44 0.38 0.87 15.23
N PRO A 45 0.08 -0.27 14.59
CA PRO A 45 -0.33 -0.28 13.19
C PRO A 45 -1.72 0.34 13.02
N SER A 46 -1.85 1.42 12.26
CA SER A 46 -3.14 2.06 11.98
C SER A 46 -3.44 2.23 10.48
N PHE A 47 -2.46 2.00 9.61
CA PHE A 47 -2.65 2.12 8.17
C PHE A 47 -3.01 0.76 7.56
N ARG A 48 -4.20 0.68 6.99
CA ARG A 48 -4.78 -0.56 6.46
C ARG A 48 -4.93 -0.49 4.94
N VAL A 49 -4.30 -1.43 4.25
CA VAL A 49 -4.45 -1.67 2.82
C VAL A 49 -5.29 -2.90 2.60
N ASN A 50 -6.36 -2.79 1.80
CA ASN A 50 -7.11 -3.95 1.33
C ASN A 50 -6.61 -4.36 -0.05
N VAL A 51 -5.95 -5.52 -0.17
CA VAL A 51 -5.36 -5.99 -1.43
C VAL A 51 -6.38 -6.52 -2.44
N ALA A 52 -7.64 -6.70 -2.03
CA ALA A 52 -8.73 -7.08 -2.94
C ALA A 52 -9.43 -5.87 -3.57
N LYS A 53 -9.10 -4.65 -3.13
CA LYS A 53 -9.59 -3.42 -3.77
C LYS A 53 -8.52 -2.92 -4.73
N GLN A 54 -8.86 -2.90 -6.02
CA GLN A 54 -8.11 -2.19 -7.07
C GLN A 54 -8.94 -1.02 -7.59
#